data_AF-A0A3P1SRT5-F1
#
_entry.id   AF-A0A3P1SRT5-F1
#
_cell.length_a   1.000
_cell.length_b   1.000
_cell.length_c   1.000
_cell.angle_alpha   90.00
_cell.angle_beta   90.00
_cell.angle_gamma   90.00
#
_symmetry.space_group_name_H-M   'P 1'
#
loop_
_entity.id
_entity.type
_entity.pdbx_description
1 polymer ?
#
loop_
_entity_poly.entity_id
_entity_poly.type
_entity_poly.pdbx_seq_one_letter_code
_entity_poly.pdbx_strand_id
1 'polypeptide(L)'
;MKLALLIGGPVLLIILIAAGYFIFTGISQQQEENRQKVEGFGEMVIPADSQASSVATDPKLNPSIGRKNMTPTQRVIATLKQERESMLEEAITMREEIISLKSQVAELEDYKRTNERYAPHTFNEEVSTVHTRMKQLLATREESKRFNRNQLKGMAAAAAKEYRRFLTMHKLVLEQHQIDKVVNNHLPVYAYCIGDGIDVAANNRTEELLIVEYFKTDKTELMNNRLKSDLKAILTPCQELFANRMSFLTGQ
;
A
#
# COMPACT_ATOMS: atom_id res chain seq x y z
N MET A 1 32.79 9.02 -25.95
CA MET A 1 31.75 8.55 -25.00
C MET A 1 30.31 8.65 -25.49
N LYS A 2 29.97 9.43 -26.54
CA LYS A 2 28.58 9.53 -27.02
C LYS A 2 28.13 8.40 -27.97
N LEU A 3 29.05 7.71 -28.66
CA LEU A 3 28.72 6.57 -29.53
C LEU A 3 28.42 5.26 -28.78
N ALA A 4 29.10 5.01 -27.66
CA ALA A 4 28.93 3.77 -26.89
C ALA A 4 27.52 3.63 -26.27
N LEU A 5 26.88 4.76 -25.95
CA LEU A 5 25.55 4.81 -25.34
C LEU A 5 24.42 4.66 -26.39
N LEU A 6 24.69 5.10 -27.63
CA LEU A 6 23.73 5.05 -28.74
C LEU A 6 23.60 3.66 -29.37
N ILE A 7 24.68 2.85 -29.33
CA ILE A 7 24.70 1.47 -29.84
C ILE A 7 24.54 0.46 -28.70
N GLY A 8 25.09 0.74 -27.51
CA GLY A 8 25.00 -0.16 -26.36
C GLY A 8 23.59 -0.29 -25.78
N GLY A 9 22.82 0.82 -25.75
CA GLY A 9 21.44 0.83 -25.27
C GLY A 9 20.50 -0.14 -26.00
N PRO A 10 20.38 -0.08 -27.34
CA PRO A 10 19.48 -0.96 -28.08
C PRO A 10 19.91 -2.43 -28.07
N VAL A 11 21.23 -2.71 -28.04
CA VAL A 11 21.73 -4.10 -27.99
C VAL A 11 21.40 -4.77 -26.64
N LEU A 12 21.52 -4.04 -25.53
CA LEU A 12 21.21 -4.56 -24.20
C LEU A 12 19.71 -4.85 -24.03
N LEU A 13 18.86 -4.05 -24.69
CA LEU A 13 17.41 -4.23 -24.68
C LEU A 13 16.97 -5.48 -25.47
N ILE A 14 17.62 -5.79 -26.59
CA ILE A 14 17.36 -7.00 -27.37
C ILE A 14 17.76 -8.26 -26.58
N ILE A 15 18.90 -8.21 -25.86
CA ILE A 15 19.35 -9.33 -25.02
C ILE A 15 18.36 -9.61 -23.88
N LEU A 16 17.83 -8.56 -23.24
CA LEU A 16 16.82 -8.72 -22.17
C LEU A 16 15.51 -9.33 -22.68
N ILE A 17 15.06 -8.95 -23.89
CA ILE A 17 13.86 -9.53 -24.51
C ILE A 17 14.09 -11.01 -24.86
N ALA A 18 15.25 -11.36 -25.42
CA ALA A 18 15.58 -12.74 -25.76
C ALA A 18 15.71 -13.62 -24.50
N ALA A 19 16.34 -13.11 -23.43
CA ALA A 19 16.46 -13.82 -22.16
C ALA A 19 15.10 -14.04 -21.49
N GLY A 20 14.22 -13.03 -21.51
CA GLY A 20 12.85 -13.15 -20.99
C GLY A 20 12.03 -14.21 -21.74
N TYR A 21 12.19 -14.32 -23.06
CA TYR A 21 11.52 -15.33 -23.87
C TYR A 21 11.98 -16.76 -23.53
N PHE A 22 13.29 -16.97 -23.33
CA PHE A 22 13.83 -18.30 -22.95
C PHE A 22 13.40 -18.76 -21.55
N ILE A 23 13.28 -17.84 -20.59
CA ILE A 23 12.80 -18.19 -19.25
C ILE A 23 11.32 -18.63 -19.29
N PHE A 24 10.51 -17.97 -20.12
CA PHE A 24 9.09 -18.29 -20.25
C PHE A 24 8.85 -19.66 -20.90
N THR A 25 9.65 -20.02 -21.91
CA THR A 25 9.53 -21.34 -22.56
C THR A 25 10.09 -22.50 -21.72
N GLY A 26 11.03 -22.24 -20.82
CA GLY A 26 11.51 -23.24 -19.85
C GLY A 26 10.48 -23.58 -18.77
N ILE A 27 9.70 -22.59 -18.32
CA ILE A 27 8.65 -22.79 -17.30
C ILE A 27 7.46 -23.56 -17.88
N SER A 28 7.11 -23.38 -19.16
CA SER A 28 6.04 -24.15 -19.80
C SER A 28 6.42 -25.63 -20.01
N GLN A 29 7.68 -25.95 -20.31
CA GLN A 29 8.13 -27.35 -20.43
C GLN A 29 8.10 -28.12 -19.10
N GLN A 30 8.35 -27.46 -17.96
CA GLN A 30 8.26 -28.10 -16.64
C GLN A 30 6.83 -28.41 -16.19
N GLN A 31 5.81 -27.76 -16.77
CA GLN A 31 4.41 -28.07 -16.46
C GLN A 31 3.92 -29.33 -17.20
N GLU A 32 4.45 -29.63 -18.38
CA GLU A 32 4.07 -30.84 -19.15
C GLU A 32 4.63 -32.13 -18.51
N GLU A 33 5.88 -32.13 -18.04
CA GLU A 33 6.49 -33.28 -17.35
C GLU A 33 5.85 -33.57 -15.99
N ASN A 34 5.45 -32.52 -15.26
CA ASN A 34 4.72 -32.71 -14.01
C ASN A 34 3.30 -33.24 -14.26
N ARG A 35 2.62 -32.84 -15.34
CA ARG A 35 1.26 -33.32 -15.66
C ARG A 35 1.23 -34.83 -15.90
N GLN A 36 2.22 -35.38 -16.63
CA GLN A 36 2.34 -36.83 -16.84
C GLN A 36 2.61 -37.63 -15.56
N LYS A 37 3.31 -37.05 -14.58
CA LYS A 37 3.55 -37.71 -13.29
C LYS A 37 2.35 -37.68 -12.36
N VAL A 38 1.37 -36.79 -12.56
CA VAL A 38 0.16 -36.70 -11.72
C VAL A 38 -0.98 -37.57 -12.27
N GLU A 39 -1.04 -37.80 -13.58
CA GLU A 39 -2.04 -38.67 -14.22
C GLU A 39 -1.86 -40.15 -13.81
N GLY A 40 -0.61 -40.61 -13.58
CA GLY A 40 -0.32 -41.98 -13.14
C GLY A 40 -0.77 -42.34 -11.71
N PHE A 41 -1.13 -41.36 -10.88
CA PHE A 41 -1.66 -41.61 -9.53
C PHE A 41 -3.19 -41.75 -9.47
N GLY A 42 -3.90 -41.37 -10.54
CA GLY A 42 -5.37 -41.47 -10.62
C GLY A 42 -5.87 -42.82 -11.12
N GLU A 43 -5.11 -43.49 -11.99
CA GLU A 43 -5.54 -44.72 -12.68
C GLU A 43 -5.42 -45.99 -11.80
N MET A 44 -4.57 -46.00 -10.76
CA MET A 44 -4.28 -47.21 -9.97
C MET A 44 -5.25 -47.44 -8.78
N VAL A 45 -6.27 -46.62 -8.59
CA VAL A 45 -7.19 -46.74 -7.44
C VAL A 45 -8.66 -46.64 -7.87
N ILE A 46 -9.13 -47.63 -8.64
CA ILE A 46 -10.56 -47.91 -8.78
C ILE A 46 -10.84 -49.33 -8.27
N PRO A 47 -11.43 -49.51 -7.07
CA PRO A 47 -12.29 -50.65 -6.82
C PRO A 47 -13.71 -50.33 -7.31
N ALA A 48 -14.25 -51.28 -8.05
CA ALA A 48 -15.63 -51.33 -8.49
C ALA A 48 -16.63 -51.40 -7.32
N ASP A 49 -17.87 -51.01 -7.63
CA ASP A 49 -19.13 -51.16 -6.90
C ASP A 49 -19.62 -50.04 -5.97
N SER A 50 -20.76 -49.49 -6.40
CA SER A 50 -22.06 -49.40 -5.70
C SER A 50 -22.68 -48.00 -5.56
N GLN A 51 -23.66 -47.79 -6.44
CA GLN A 51 -24.98 -47.18 -6.26
C GLN A 51 -25.15 -45.83 -5.55
N ALA A 52 -25.78 -44.94 -6.31
CA ALA A 52 -26.45 -43.73 -5.88
C ALA A 52 -27.45 -43.97 -4.74
N SER A 53 -27.48 -43.06 -3.77
CA SER A 53 -28.69 -42.69 -3.04
C SER A 53 -28.54 -41.28 -2.46
N SER A 54 -29.38 -40.39 -2.98
CA SER A 54 -29.62 -39.02 -2.53
C SER A 54 -30.41 -39.01 -1.21
N VAL A 55 -29.86 -38.44 -0.12
CA VAL A 55 -30.66 -37.87 0.98
C VAL A 55 -29.86 -36.74 1.64
N ALA A 56 -30.42 -35.53 1.63
CA ALA A 56 -29.98 -34.40 2.43
C ALA A 56 -30.72 -34.40 3.77
N THR A 57 -30.03 -34.44 4.92
CA THR A 57 -30.58 -34.06 6.24
C THR A 57 -29.46 -33.74 7.26
N ASP A 58 -29.54 -32.53 7.83
CA ASP A 58 -28.95 -31.93 9.05
C ASP A 58 -27.59 -32.38 9.67
N PRO A 59 -26.74 -31.43 10.14
CA PRO A 59 -25.36 -31.68 10.57
C PRO A 59 -25.17 -32.01 12.07
N LYS A 60 -26.22 -32.40 12.80
CA LYS A 60 -26.09 -32.72 14.23
C LYS A 60 -26.73 -34.06 14.56
N LEU A 61 -25.86 -34.99 14.93
CA LEU A 61 -26.06 -36.31 15.54
C LEU A 61 -26.20 -37.51 14.58
N ASN A 62 -25.13 -38.31 14.67
CA ASN A 62 -25.07 -39.79 14.64
C ASN A 62 -25.01 -40.51 13.29
N PRO A 63 -24.44 -41.75 13.22
CA PRO A 63 -24.07 -42.63 14.34
C PRO A 63 -22.67 -43.26 14.26
N SER A 64 -22.18 -43.75 15.41
CA SER A 64 -21.05 -44.68 15.54
C SER A 64 -21.34 -46.09 15.00
N ILE A 65 -22.39 -46.27 14.21
CA ILE A 65 -22.88 -47.58 13.74
C ILE A 65 -22.24 -47.84 12.38
N GLY A 66 -21.09 -48.51 12.40
CA GLY A 66 -20.27 -48.86 11.25
C GLY A 66 -18.80 -49.04 11.60
N ARG A 67 -18.36 -48.55 12.76
CA ARG A 67 -16.96 -48.62 13.22
C ARG A 67 -16.65 -49.80 14.15
N LYS A 68 -17.37 -50.92 14.04
CA LYS A 68 -17.18 -52.06 14.97
C LYS A 68 -16.01 -52.97 14.59
N ASN A 69 -15.51 -52.89 13.35
CA ASN A 69 -14.44 -53.77 12.83
C ASN A 69 -13.23 -53.05 12.23
N MET A 70 -13.04 -51.75 12.48
CA MET A 70 -11.88 -51.00 11.97
C MET A 70 -10.78 -50.92 13.02
N THR A 71 -9.54 -51.26 12.64
CA THR A 71 -8.37 -51.12 13.51
C THR A 71 -8.12 -49.65 13.85
N PRO A 72 -7.45 -49.33 14.98
CA PRO A 72 -7.19 -47.94 15.38
C PRO A 72 -6.52 -47.10 14.28
N THR A 73 -5.65 -47.71 13.48
CA THR A 73 -5.01 -47.09 12.32
C THR A 73 -5.99 -46.78 11.19
N GLN A 74 -6.95 -47.66 10.90
CA GLN A 74 -8.00 -47.40 9.89
C GLN A 74 -8.93 -46.26 10.29
N ARG A 75 -9.21 -46.08 11.59
CA ARG A 75 -9.97 -44.90 12.07
C ARG A 75 -9.21 -43.61 11.85
N VAL A 76 -7.90 -43.56 12.15
CA VAL A 76 -7.07 -42.38 11.94
C VAL A 76 -7.00 -42.02 10.45
N ILE A 77 -6.79 -43.02 9.58
CA ILE A 77 -6.75 -42.83 8.13
C ILE A 77 -8.09 -42.28 7.61
N ALA A 78 -9.22 -42.77 8.10
CA ALA A 78 -10.54 -42.27 7.71
C ALA A 78 -10.76 -40.81 8.13
N THR A 79 -10.37 -40.43 9.36
CA THR A 79 -10.43 -39.02 9.81
C THR A 79 -9.50 -38.11 9.02
N LEU A 80 -8.27 -38.54 8.73
CA LEU A 80 -7.32 -37.74 7.93
C LEU A 80 -7.80 -37.57 6.48
N LYS A 81 -8.47 -38.58 5.92
CA LYS A 81 -9.09 -38.49 4.59
C LYS A 81 -10.23 -37.46 4.59
N GLN A 82 -11.09 -37.49 5.61
CA GLN A 82 -12.19 -36.55 5.76
C GLN A 82 -11.69 -35.11 5.99
N GLU A 83 -10.66 -34.92 6.82
CA GLU A 83 -10.03 -33.62 7.03
C GLU A 83 -9.37 -33.10 5.74
N ARG A 84 -8.72 -33.97 4.96
CA ARG A 84 -8.16 -33.59 3.66
C ARG A 84 -9.23 -33.14 2.67
N GLU A 85 -10.36 -33.84 2.61
CA GLU A 85 -11.50 -33.47 1.76
C GLU A 85 -12.08 -32.11 2.19
N SER A 86 -12.26 -31.89 3.50
CA SER A 86 -12.70 -30.60 4.05
C SER A 86 -11.73 -29.45 3.74
N MET A 87 -10.42 -29.67 3.90
CA MET A 87 -9.40 -28.66 3.59
C MET A 87 -9.32 -28.34 2.09
N LEU A 88 -9.57 -29.33 1.23
CA LEU A 88 -9.64 -29.11 -0.21
C LEU A 88 -10.85 -28.27 -0.60
N GLU A 89 -11.99 -28.51 0.02
CA GLU A 89 -13.21 -27.72 -0.20
C GLU A 89 -13.04 -26.28 0.28
N GLU A 90 -12.47 -26.07 1.47
CA GLU A 90 -12.11 -24.73 1.98
C GLU A 90 -11.09 -24.01 1.09
N ALA A 91 -10.11 -24.74 0.53
CA ALA A 91 -9.15 -24.16 -0.40
C ALA A 91 -9.79 -23.73 -1.72
N ILE A 92 -10.83 -24.43 -2.17
CA ILE A 92 -11.59 -24.08 -3.38
C ILE A 92 -12.43 -22.83 -3.10
N THR A 93 -13.18 -22.79 -2.00
CA THR A 93 -14.00 -21.62 -1.63
C THR A 93 -13.15 -20.37 -1.41
N MET A 94 -12.02 -20.48 -0.72
CA MET A 94 -11.08 -19.36 -0.56
C MET A 94 -10.52 -18.85 -1.90
N ARG A 95 -10.28 -19.73 -2.88
CA ARG A 95 -9.85 -19.32 -4.22
C ARG A 95 -10.95 -18.58 -4.97
N GLU A 96 -12.18 -19.04 -4.87
CA GLU A 96 -13.34 -18.37 -5.47
C GLU A 96 -13.57 -16.99 -4.85
N GLU A 97 -13.44 -16.87 -3.53
CA GLU A 97 -13.46 -15.58 -2.82
C GLU A 97 -12.35 -14.66 -3.32
N ILE A 98 -11.11 -15.14 -3.44
CA ILE A 98 -10.00 -14.33 -3.97
C ILE A 98 -10.29 -13.84 -5.39
N ILE A 99 -10.88 -14.67 -6.25
CA ILE A 99 -11.24 -14.29 -7.62
C ILE A 99 -12.34 -13.22 -7.59
N SER A 100 -13.37 -13.40 -6.78
CA SER A 100 -14.46 -12.44 -6.60
C SER A 100 -13.96 -11.09 -6.08
N LEU A 101 -13.15 -11.09 -5.02
CA LEU A 101 -12.55 -9.87 -4.47
C LEU A 101 -11.63 -9.18 -5.49
N LYS A 102 -10.82 -9.92 -6.25
CA LYS A 102 -10.01 -9.34 -7.33
C LYS A 102 -10.86 -8.68 -8.41
N SER A 103 -11.99 -9.30 -8.77
CA SER A 103 -12.95 -8.72 -9.72
C SER A 103 -13.56 -7.42 -9.19
N GLN A 104 -13.97 -7.40 -7.92
CA GLN A 104 -14.53 -6.19 -7.28
C GLN A 104 -13.50 -5.06 -7.20
N VAL A 105 -12.23 -5.38 -6.90
CA VAL A 105 -11.15 -4.39 -6.90
C VAL A 105 -10.92 -3.82 -8.31
N ALA A 106 -10.89 -4.67 -9.33
CA ALA A 106 -10.72 -4.23 -10.71
C ALA A 106 -11.89 -3.35 -11.20
N GLU A 107 -13.12 -3.69 -10.81
CA GLU A 107 -14.31 -2.89 -11.08
C GLU A 107 -14.26 -1.53 -10.37
N LEU A 108 -13.85 -1.50 -9.09
CA LEU A 108 -13.68 -0.27 -8.33
C LEU A 108 -12.57 0.61 -8.90
N GLU A 109 -11.47 0.02 -9.38
CA GLU A 109 -10.39 0.75 -10.04
C GLU A 109 -10.83 1.32 -11.40
N ASP A 110 -11.64 0.58 -12.16
CA ASP A 110 -12.20 1.07 -13.43
C ASP A 110 -13.26 2.17 -13.21
N TYR A 111 -14.14 1.98 -12.23
CA TYR A 111 -15.10 2.99 -11.80
C TYR A 111 -14.40 4.27 -11.35
N LYS A 112 -13.30 4.14 -10.59
CA LYS A 112 -12.47 5.28 -10.20
C LYS A 112 -11.86 5.96 -11.43
N ARG A 113 -11.22 5.22 -12.33
CA ARG A 113 -10.57 5.76 -13.54
C ARG A 113 -11.54 6.51 -14.46
N THR A 114 -12.74 5.95 -14.67
CA THR A 114 -13.76 6.54 -15.55
C THR A 114 -14.44 7.75 -14.93
N ASN A 115 -14.66 7.74 -13.61
CA ASN A 115 -15.31 8.84 -12.90
C ASN A 115 -14.37 9.94 -12.41
N GLU A 116 -13.05 9.71 -12.35
CA GLU A 116 -12.04 10.74 -12.03
C GLU A 116 -12.15 11.99 -12.93
N ARG A 117 -12.65 11.84 -14.17
CA ARG A 117 -12.88 12.96 -15.09
C ARG A 117 -14.02 13.89 -14.67
N TYR A 118 -14.95 13.39 -13.87
CA TYR A 118 -16.15 14.11 -13.42
C TYR A 118 -16.24 14.20 -11.88
N ALA A 119 -15.25 13.63 -11.17
CA ALA A 119 -15.14 13.74 -9.74
C ALA A 119 -14.72 15.17 -9.36
N PRO A 120 -15.31 15.77 -8.31
CA PRO A 120 -14.77 16.98 -7.71
C PRO A 120 -13.31 16.75 -7.31
N HIS A 121 -12.50 17.82 -7.31
CA HIS A 121 -11.04 17.81 -7.15
C HIS A 121 -10.51 16.63 -6.35
N THR A 122 -9.61 15.85 -6.95
CA THR A 122 -9.04 14.69 -6.25
C THR A 122 -8.27 15.16 -5.02
N PHE A 123 -8.24 14.35 -3.96
CA PHE A 123 -7.50 14.68 -2.74
C PHE A 123 -6.02 15.04 -3.01
N ASN A 124 -5.39 14.41 -4.01
CA ASN A 124 -4.01 14.76 -4.41
C ASN A 124 -3.92 16.15 -5.06
N GLU A 125 -4.94 16.55 -5.82
CA GLU A 125 -5.02 17.88 -6.43
C GLU A 125 -5.27 18.95 -5.37
N GLU A 126 -6.11 18.66 -4.37
CA GLU A 126 -6.31 19.53 -3.20
C GLU A 126 -4.97 19.76 -2.46
N VAL A 127 -4.24 18.69 -2.15
CA VAL A 127 -2.92 18.78 -1.48
C VAL A 127 -1.92 19.58 -2.34
N SER A 128 -1.91 19.39 -3.65
CA SER A 128 -1.06 20.16 -4.58
C SER A 128 -1.44 21.65 -4.61
N THR A 129 -2.73 21.95 -4.55
CA THR A 129 -3.26 23.31 -4.48
C THR A 129 -2.87 23.96 -3.16
N VAL A 130 -3.02 23.26 -2.04
CA VAL A 130 -2.58 23.69 -0.71
C VAL A 130 -1.07 23.97 -0.71
N HIS A 131 -0.25 23.09 -1.27
CA HIS A 131 1.19 23.31 -1.40
C HIS A 131 1.52 24.61 -2.15
N THR A 132 0.84 24.85 -3.27
CA THR A 132 1.03 26.06 -4.08
C THR A 132 0.60 27.32 -3.34
N ARG A 133 -0.57 27.29 -2.69
CA ARG A 133 -1.09 28.40 -1.88
C ARG A 133 -0.16 28.69 -0.70
N MET A 134 0.35 27.68 -0.02
CA MET A 134 1.31 27.84 1.07
C MET A 134 2.61 28.49 0.58
N LYS A 135 3.13 28.08 -0.57
CA LYS A 135 4.32 28.71 -1.16
C LYS A 135 4.10 30.19 -1.47
N GLN A 136 2.94 30.54 -2.02
CA GLN A 136 2.57 31.93 -2.29
C GLN A 136 2.41 32.73 -1.00
N LEU A 137 1.67 32.19 -0.03
CA LEU A 137 1.42 32.83 1.26
C LEU A 137 2.72 33.08 2.03
N LEU A 138 3.61 32.09 2.07
CA LEU A 138 4.91 32.25 2.70
C LEU A 138 5.79 33.26 1.95
N ALA A 139 5.70 33.35 0.62
CA ALA A 139 6.47 34.33 -0.13
C ALA A 139 6.03 35.79 0.09
N THR A 140 4.77 36.02 0.48
CA THR A 140 4.20 37.37 0.65
C THR A 140 4.23 37.87 2.09
N ARG A 141 4.31 36.98 3.08
CA ARG A 141 4.32 37.34 4.51
C ARG A 141 5.67 37.95 4.92
N GLU A 142 5.62 39.03 5.70
CA GLU A 142 6.80 39.68 6.28
C GLU A 142 7.59 38.74 7.21
N GLU A 143 6.89 37.95 8.03
CA GLU A 143 7.47 36.98 8.96
C GLU A 143 8.32 35.90 8.26
N SER A 144 8.03 35.63 6.98
CA SER A 144 8.76 34.63 6.20
C SER A 144 10.10 35.14 5.66
N LYS A 145 10.36 36.45 5.69
CA LYS A 145 11.60 37.04 5.16
C LYS A 145 12.86 36.57 5.89
N ARG A 146 12.73 36.08 7.11
CA ARG A 146 13.83 35.51 7.90
C ARG A 146 14.33 34.16 7.37
N PHE A 147 13.51 33.44 6.60
CA PHE A 147 13.84 32.12 6.09
C PHE A 147 14.46 32.18 4.71
N ASN A 148 15.38 31.25 4.45
CA ASN A 148 16.01 31.13 3.15
C ASN A 148 15.06 30.45 2.13
N ARG A 149 15.38 30.56 0.83
CA ARG A 149 14.53 30.00 -0.24
C ARG A 149 14.33 28.48 -0.17
N ASN A 150 15.28 27.73 0.37
CA ASN A 150 15.18 26.27 0.52
C ASN A 150 14.31 25.91 1.72
N GLN A 151 14.45 26.62 2.84
CA GLN A 151 13.57 26.52 3.99
C GLN A 151 12.13 26.82 3.62
N LEU A 152 11.86 27.91 2.90
CA LEU A 152 10.50 28.23 2.42
C LEU A 152 9.88 27.09 1.58
N LYS A 153 10.69 26.41 0.75
CA LYS A 153 10.24 25.23 0.01
C LYS A 153 9.99 24.04 0.94
N GLY A 154 10.87 23.80 1.91
CA GLY A 154 10.71 22.74 2.91
C GLY A 154 9.48 22.95 3.78
N MET A 155 9.25 24.17 4.25
CA MET A 155 8.09 24.58 5.04
C MET A 155 6.78 24.37 4.27
N ALA A 156 6.71 24.81 3.00
CA ALA A 156 5.53 24.59 2.17
C ALA A 156 5.27 23.09 1.92
N ALA A 157 6.32 22.31 1.61
CA ALA A 157 6.22 20.87 1.40
C ALA A 157 5.79 20.14 2.68
N ALA A 158 6.39 20.48 3.83
CA ALA A 158 6.05 19.94 5.14
C ALA A 158 4.58 20.23 5.49
N ALA A 159 4.12 21.46 5.27
CA ALA A 159 2.74 21.85 5.55
C ALA A 159 1.73 21.07 4.71
N ALA A 160 1.96 20.94 3.40
CA ALA A 160 1.09 20.15 2.53
C ALA A 160 1.10 18.65 2.89
N LYS A 161 2.27 18.12 3.28
CA LYS A 161 2.41 16.74 3.74
C LYS A 161 1.65 16.50 5.04
N GLU A 162 1.78 17.38 6.03
CA GLU A 162 1.09 17.24 7.31
C GLU A 162 -0.42 17.40 7.15
N TYR A 163 -0.86 18.33 6.29
CA TYR A 163 -2.25 18.46 5.89
C TYR A 163 -2.81 17.14 5.36
N ARG A 164 -2.12 16.54 4.38
CA ARG A 164 -2.48 15.23 3.82
C ARG A 164 -2.54 14.15 4.89
N ARG A 165 -1.52 14.07 5.74
CA ARG A 165 -1.42 13.06 6.81
C ARG A 165 -2.58 13.19 7.79
N PHE A 166 -2.87 14.39 8.27
CA PHE A 166 -3.92 14.65 9.25
C PHE A 166 -5.30 14.26 8.70
N LEU A 167 -5.64 14.69 7.49
CA LEU A 167 -6.92 14.35 6.87
C LEU A 167 -7.06 12.85 6.59
N THR A 168 -5.99 12.20 6.13
CA THR A 168 -5.99 10.74 5.91
C THR A 168 -6.19 9.98 7.22
N MET A 169 -5.52 10.41 8.29
CA MET A 169 -5.59 9.77 9.61
C MET A 169 -6.99 9.87 10.22
N HIS A 170 -7.65 11.02 10.08
CA HIS A 170 -8.99 11.26 10.61
C HIS A 170 -10.12 10.97 9.61
N LYS A 171 -9.79 10.52 8.39
CA LYS A 171 -10.75 10.27 7.29
C LYS A 171 -11.68 11.46 7.03
N LEU A 172 -11.14 12.67 7.09
CA LEU A 172 -11.89 13.91 6.94
C LEU A 172 -11.94 14.33 5.48
N VAL A 173 -13.12 14.80 5.06
CA VAL A 173 -13.32 15.54 3.81
C VAL A 173 -13.73 16.95 4.20
N LEU A 174 -12.95 17.95 3.79
CA LEU A 174 -13.17 19.34 4.17
C LEU A 174 -13.94 20.10 3.10
N GLU A 175 -14.81 21.01 3.53
CA GLU A 175 -15.40 22.00 2.64
C GLU A 175 -14.42 23.14 2.36
N GLN A 176 -14.61 23.85 1.23
CA GLN A 176 -13.72 24.93 0.79
C GLN A 176 -13.47 26.00 1.87
N HIS A 177 -14.51 26.37 2.64
CA HIS A 177 -14.38 27.35 3.72
C HIS A 177 -13.49 26.85 4.88
N GLN A 178 -13.52 25.54 5.15
CA GLN A 178 -12.66 24.91 6.16
C GLN A 178 -11.23 24.84 5.64
N ILE A 179 -11.03 24.46 4.38
CA ILE A 179 -9.72 24.46 3.71
C ILE A 179 -9.09 25.85 3.78
N ASP A 180 -9.84 26.90 3.48
CA ASP A 180 -9.35 28.29 3.54
C ASP A 180 -8.94 28.69 4.96
N LYS A 181 -9.72 28.30 5.97
CA LYS A 181 -9.37 28.53 7.38
C LYS A 181 -8.09 27.80 7.75
N VAL A 182 -7.93 26.54 7.33
CA VAL A 182 -6.75 25.72 7.59
C VAL A 182 -5.51 26.34 6.93
N VAL A 183 -5.59 26.65 5.64
CA VAL A 183 -4.49 27.24 4.84
C VAL A 183 -4.06 28.61 5.35
N ASN A 184 -5.00 29.46 5.77
CA ASN A 184 -4.67 30.83 6.15
C ASN A 184 -4.29 30.99 7.62
N ASN A 185 -4.82 30.15 8.53
CA ASN A 185 -4.70 30.36 9.99
C ASN A 185 -3.98 29.24 10.75
N HIS A 186 -3.94 28.02 10.21
CA HIS A 186 -3.40 26.85 10.93
C HIS A 186 -2.12 26.32 10.29
N LEU A 187 -2.10 26.12 8.97
CA LEU A 187 -0.92 25.66 8.23
C LEU A 187 0.28 26.61 8.28
N PRO A 188 0.14 27.95 8.30
CA PRO A 188 1.29 28.83 8.40
C PRO A 188 2.01 28.69 9.74
N VAL A 189 1.25 28.48 10.82
CA VAL A 189 1.82 28.26 12.17
C VAL A 189 2.66 26.99 12.18
N TYR A 190 2.14 25.90 11.59
CA TYR A 190 2.91 24.67 11.44
C TYR A 190 4.14 24.88 10.55
N ALA A 191 3.99 25.57 9.42
CA ALA A 191 5.09 25.86 8.51
C ALA A 191 6.22 26.64 9.20
N TYR A 192 5.90 27.65 10.02
CA TYR A 192 6.90 28.40 10.79
C TYR A 192 7.56 27.56 11.88
N CYS A 193 6.81 26.71 12.59
CA CYS A 193 7.37 25.75 13.55
C CYS A 193 8.41 24.84 12.90
N ILE A 194 8.13 24.36 11.67
CA ILE A 194 9.09 23.57 10.89
C ILE A 194 10.28 24.42 10.42
N GLY A 195 10.05 25.65 9.97
CA GLY A 195 11.14 26.57 9.58
C GLY A 195 12.14 26.78 10.72
N ASP A 196 11.63 27.11 11.91
CA ASP A 196 12.43 27.26 13.12
C ASP A 196 13.09 25.94 13.55
N GLY A 197 12.37 24.83 13.41
CA GLY A 197 12.89 23.50 13.68
C GLY A 197 14.04 23.10 12.75
N ILE A 198 13.99 23.47 11.46
CA ILE A 198 15.07 23.18 10.49
C ILE A 198 16.36 23.88 10.90
N ASP A 199 16.31 25.13 11.35
CA ASP A 199 17.48 25.87 11.84
C ASP A 199 18.11 25.21 13.07
N VAL A 200 17.29 24.57 13.92
CA VAL A 200 17.76 23.86 15.12
C VAL A 200 18.27 22.45 14.81
N ALA A 201 17.64 21.74 13.87
CA ALA A 201 17.96 20.35 13.56
C ALA A 201 19.12 20.20 12.56
N ALA A 202 19.34 21.17 11.68
CA ALA A 202 20.42 21.12 10.70
C ALA A 202 21.67 21.82 11.21
N ASN A 203 22.77 21.08 11.35
CA ASN A 203 24.06 21.68 11.74
C ASN A 203 24.80 22.32 10.55
N ASN A 204 24.45 21.91 9.34
CA ASN A 204 25.08 22.38 8.11
C ASN A 204 24.09 22.39 6.93
N ARG A 205 24.47 23.05 5.85
CA ARG A 205 23.65 23.20 4.63
C ARG A 205 23.31 21.87 3.95
N THR A 206 24.15 20.85 4.09
CA THR A 206 23.87 19.52 3.52
C THR A 206 22.73 18.85 4.26
N GLU A 207 22.73 18.89 5.60
CA GLU A 207 21.65 18.38 6.45
C GLU A 207 20.33 19.13 6.19
N GLU A 208 20.39 20.45 6.03
CA GLU A 208 19.23 21.28 5.66
C GLU A 208 18.59 20.79 4.34
N LEU A 209 19.40 20.55 3.30
CA LEU A 209 18.92 20.06 2.02
C LEU A 209 18.31 18.66 2.11
N LEU A 210 18.90 17.79 2.94
CA LEU A 210 18.34 16.46 3.20
C LEU A 210 16.97 16.55 3.88
N ILE A 211 16.81 17.42 4.88
CA ILE A 211 15.52 17.66 5.53
C ILE A 211 14.47 18.17 4.53
N VAL A 212 14.84 19.15 3.70
CA VAL A 212 13.94 19.68 2.65
C VAL A 212 13.54 18.58 1.66
N GLU A 213 14.45 17.68 1.31
CA GLU A 213 14.17 16.58 0.39
C GLU A 213 13.27 15.50 1.02
N TYR A 214 13.45 15.22 2.32
CA TYR A 214 12.57 14.36 3.08
C TYR A 214 11.12 14.86 3.07
N PHE A 215 10.90 16.17 3.19
CA PHE A 215 9.54 16.72 3.15
C PHE A 215 8.86 16.58 1.78
N LYS A 216 9.62 16.35 0.71
CA LYS A 216 9.08 16.14 -0.64
C LYS A 216 8.88 14.67 -0.99
N THR A 217 9.79 13.80 -0.55
CA THR A 217 9.90 12.43 -1.08
C THR A 217 9.74 11.33 -0.04
N ASP A 218 9.68 11.66 1.25
CA ASP A 218 9.66 10.72 2.37
C ASP A 218 10.91 9.83 2.50
N LYS A 219 11.93 10.09 1.68
CA LYS A 219 13.17 9.31 1.70
C LYS A 219 14.05 9.72 2.87
N THR A 220 14.33 8.77 3.73
CA THR A 220 15.25 8.93 4.88
C THR A 220 16.56 8.15 4.70
N GLU A 221 16.75 7.51 3.54
CA GLU A 221 17.89 6.64 3.25
C GLU A 221 19.23 7.38 3.32
N LEU A 222 19.23 8.65 2.93
CA LEU A 222 20.43 9.50 2.88
C LEU A 222 20.70 10.24 4.21
N MET A 223 19.81 10.12 5.20
CA MET A 223 19.96 10.78 6.49
C MET A 223 20.73 9.90 7.47
N ASN A 224 21.67 10.50 8.21
CA ASN A 224 22.30 9.83 9.34
C ASN A 224 21.29 9.66 10.51
N ASN A 225 21.57 8.75 11.44
CA ASN A 225 20.64 8.47 12.56
C ASN A 225 20.45 9.66 13.51
N ARG A 226 21.46 10.54 13.64
CA ARG A 226 21.38 11.74 14.49
C ARG A 226 20.36 12.73 13.92
N LEU A 227 20.52 13.09 12.64
CA LEU A 227 19.62 13.93 11.88
C LEU A 227 18.18 13.40 11.88
N LYS A 228 17.98 12.08 11.80
CA LYS A 228 16.64 11.47 11.94
C LYS A 228 16.06 11.70 13.33
N SER A 229 16.86 11.53 14.38
CA SER A 229 16.45 11.77 15.76
C SER A 229 16.13 13.24 15.99
N ASP A 230 16.99 14.15 15.52
CA ASP A 230 16.81 15.59 15.65
C ASP A 230 15.58 16.07 14.88
N LEU A 231 15.40 15.58 13.65
CA LEU A 231 14.21 15.82 12.84
C LEU A 231 12.93 15.31 13.54
N LYS A 232 12.97 14.14 14.18
CA LYS A 232 11.82 13.62 14.93
C LYS A 232 11.52 14.51 16.15
N ALA A 233 12.54 14.95 16.86
CA ALA A 233 12.39 15.81 18.03
C ALA A 233 11.74 17.15 17.70
N ILE A 234 11.98 17.71 16.50
CA ILE A 234 11.29 18.92 16.04
C ILE A 234 9.89 18.64 15.47
N LEU A 235 9.69 17.49 14.81
CA LEU A 235 8.43 17.18 14.15
C LEU A 235 7.30 16.93 15.14
N THR A 236 7.57 16.15 16.19
CA THR A 236 6.55 15.78 17.19
C THR A 236 5.84 16.99 17.80
N PRO A 237 6.53 17.99 18.38
CA PRO A 237 5.84 19.13 18.98
C PRO A 237 5.10 19.99 17.95
N CYS A 238 5.64 20.17 16.74
CA CYS A 238 4.94 20.90 15.68
C CYS A 238 3.66 20.19 15.23
N GLN A 239 3.68 18.85 15.15
CA GLN A 239 2.54 18.03 14.77
C GLN A 239 1.46 18.02 15.85
N GLU A 240 1.85 17.94 17.12
CA GLU A 240 0.92 18.04 18.26
C GLU A 240 0.25 19.42 18.30
N LEU A 241 1.02 20.49 18.11
CA LEU A 241 0.48 21.85 18.02
C LEU A 241 -0.53 21.97 16.88
N PHE A 242 -0.20 21.42 15.70
CA PHE A 242 -1.11 21.42 14.56
C PHE A 242 -2.38 20.61 14.84
N ALA A 243 -2.25 19.40 15.40
CA ALA A 243 -3.39 18.55 15.76
C ALA A 243 -4.32 19.23 16.76
N ASN A 244 -3.78 19.86 17.81
CA ASN A 244 -4.56 20.63 18.78
C ASN A 244 -5.32 21.77 18.13
N ARG A 245 -4.70 22.46 17.18
CA ARG A 245 -5.33 23.55 16.42
C ARG A 245 -6.36 23.06 15.41
N MET A 246 -6.29 21.82 14.97
CA MET A 246 -7.21 21.18 14.03
C MET A 246 -8.36 20.44 14.75
N SER A 247 -8.35 20.40 16.09
CA SER A 247 -9.38 19.76 16.91
C SER A 247 -10.80 20.25 16.63
N PHE A 248 -10.96 21.50 16.17
CA PHE A 248 -12.26 22.06 15.76
C PHE A 248 -12.89 21.32 14.56
N LEU A 249 -12.12 20.56 13.78
CA LEU A 249 -12.60 19.78 12.65
C LEU A 249 -12.96 18.35 13.05
N THR A 250 -12.33 17.83 14.10
CA THR A 250 -12.52 16.45 14.53
C THR A 250 -13.67 16.28 15.53
N GLY A 251 -14.26 17.38 15.99
CA GLY A 251 -15.38 17.37 16.95
C GLY A 251 -15.00 16.72 18.28
N GLN A 252 -14.66 17.53 19.28
CA GLN A 252 -15.05 17.16 20.64
C GLN A 252 -16.55 17.41 20.80
#